data_AF-A0AB37IM50-F1
#
_entry.id   AF-A0AB37IM50-F1
#
_cell.length_a   1.000
_cell.length_b   1.000
_cell.length_c   1.000
_cell.angle_alpha   90.00
_cell.angle_beta   90.00
_cell.angle_gamma   90.00
#
_symmetry.space_group_name_H-M   'P 1'
#
loop_
_entity.id
_entity.type
_entity.pdbx_description
1 polymer ?
#
loop_
_entity_poly.entity_id
_entity_poly.type
_entity_poly.pdbx_seq_one_letter_code
_entity_poly.pdbx_strand_id
1 'polypeptide(L)'
;MYKLKKDTYNELSGICRLVMQNIRDLEEGSKMDLFDPRISNEEYYLYSSVLKNYNSLGNQLLNNWETLKFDDIDAFFTKLSTYIKYLDLFIKEPTIENQLRLTSIYDSLDKLNQRI
;
A
#
# COMPACT_ATOMS: atom_id res chain seq x y z
N MET A 1 14.82 23.20 -13.08
CA MET A 1 13.97 23.94 -12.11
C MET A 1 13.91 23.11 -10.85
N TYR A 2 14.40 23.60 -9.71
CA TYR A 2 14.34 22.85 -8.45
C TYR A 2 12.90 22.89 -7.93
N LYS A 3 12.26 21.72 -7.74
CA LYS A 3 10.95 21.63 -7.07
C LYS A 3 11.08 22.05 -5.61
N LEU A 4 10.08 22.75 -5.08
CA LEU A 4 10.07 23.15 -3.67
C LEU A 4 9.78 21.94 -2.77
N LYS A 5 10.29 21.98 -1.53
CA LYS A 5 10.08 20.90 -0.54
C LYS A 5 8.59 20.59 -0.28
N LYS A 6 7.75 21.62 -0.26
CA LYS A 6 6.30 21.50 -0.08
C LYS A 6 5.62 20.79 -1.25
N ASP A 7 6.07 21.06 -2.48
CA ASP A 7 5.46 20.48 -3.67
C ASP A 7 5.65 18.96 -3.70
N THR A 8 6.83 18.48 -3.32
CA THR A 8 7.08 17.04 -3.29
C THR A 8 6.53 16.34 -2.06
N TYR A 9 6.41 17.01 -0.92
CA TYR A 9 5.60 16.48 0.18
C TYR A 9 4.16 16.23 -0.29
N ASN A 10 3.57 17.17 -1.03
CA ASN A 10 2.22 17.00 -1.58
C ASN A 10 2.15 15.86 -2.61
N GLU A 11 3.18 15.67 -3.44
CA GLU A 11 3.27 14.56 -4.39
C GLU A 11 3.35 13.21 -3.67
N LEU A 12 4.20 13.08 -2.65
CA LEU A 12 4.32 11.86 -1.85
C LEU A 12 3.02 11.57 -1.07
N SER A 13 2.44 12.58 -0.43
CA SER A 13 1.15 12.49 0.24
C SER A 13 0.03 12.07 -0.73
N GLY A 14 0.05 12.59 -1.97
CA GLY A 14 -0.84 12.16 -3.05
C GLY A 14 -0.66 10.68 -3.43
N ILE A 15 0.58 10.20 -3.53
CA ILE A 15 0.88 8.78 -3.76
C ILE A 15 0.33 7.91 -2.62
N CYS A 16 0.53 8.30 -1.36
CA CYS A 16 0.01 7.57 -0.20
C CYS A 16 -1.53 7.44 -0.24
N ARG A 17 -2.24 8.54 -0.54
CA ARG A 17 -3.71 8.54 -0.66
C ARG A 17 -4.20 7.62 -1.79
N LEU A 18 -3.54 7.65 -2.95
CA LEU A 18 -3.88 6.77 -4.07
C LEU A 18 -3.65 5.29 -3.72
N VAL A 19 -2.57 4.97 -3.01
CA VAL A 19 -2.30 3.61 -2.54
C VAL A 19 -3.41 3.15 -1.59
N MET A 20 -3.78 3.95 -0.60
CA MET A 20 -4.85 3.58 0.33
C MET A 20 -6.20 3.44 -0.33
N GLN A 21 -6.53 4.29 -1.30
CA GLN A 21 -7.75 4.14 -2.08
C GLN A 21 -7.74 2.81 -2.85
N ASN A 22 -6.63 2.44 -3.50
CA ASN A 22 -6.54 1.17 -4.21
C ASN A 22 -6.63 -0.04 -3.28
N ILE A 23 -6.08 0.03 -2.06
CA ILE A 23 -6.24 -1.03 -1.05
C ILE A 23 -7.70 -1.12 -0.59
N ARG A 24 -8.35 0.02 -0.30
CA ARG A 24 -9.79 0.06 -0.01
C ARG A 24 -10.61 -0.47 -1.17
N ASP A 25 -10.28 -0.16 -2.40
CA ASP A 25 -10.98 -0.71 -3.56
C ASP A 25 -10.75 -2.21 -3.69
N LEU A 26 -9.63 -2.76 -3.21
CA LEU A 26 -9.43 -4.21 -3.11
C LEU A 26 -10.25 -4.83 -1.96
N GLU A 27 -10.37 -4.16 -0.82
CA GLU A 27 -11.05 -4.64 0.39
C GLU A 27 -12.58 -4.42 0.37
N GLU A 28 -13.02 -3.21 0.00
CA GLU A 28 -14.41 -2.77 -0.14
C GLU A 28 -14.97 -3.01 -1.55
N GLY A 29 -14.15 -2.80 -2.58
CA GLY A 29 -14.62 -2.37 -3.91
C GLY A 29 -14.41 -3.33 -5.07
N SER A 30 -13.80 -4.49 -4.86
CA SER A 30 -13.40 -5.30 -6.00
C SER A 30 -14.62 -5.84 -6.77
N LYS A 31 -15.78 -6.02 -6.10
CA LYS A 31 -16.83 -6.97 -6.55
C LYS A 31 -16.24 -8.35 -6.95
N MET A 32 -14.96 -8.56 -6.67
CA MET A 32 -14.24 -9.80 -6.67
C MET A 32 -14.56 -10.34 -5.29
N ASP A 33 -15.69 -11.03 -5.23
CA ASP A 33 -15.92 -11.94 -4.13
C ASP A 33 -14.70 -12.87 -4.08
N LEU A 34 -13.83 -12.75 -3.07
CA LEU A 34 -12.63 -13.58 -2.92
C LEU A 34 -12.96 -15.10 -2.87
N PHE A 35 -14.24 -15.45 -2.83
CA PHE A 35 -14.82 -16.78 -2.94
C PHE A 35 -15.53 -17.05 -4.29
N ASP A 36 -15.56 -16.10 -5.22
CA ASP A 36 -15.98 -16.28 -6.61
C ASP A 36 -14.85 -16.95 -7.40
N PRO A 37 -15.04 -18.21 -7.83
CA PRO A 37 -14.04 -18.96 -8.57
C PRO A 37 -13.70 -18.36 -9.96
N ARG A 38 -14.31 -17.23 -10.33
CA ARG A 38 -14.06 -16.51 -11.59
C ARG A 38 -13.02 -15.39 -11.46
N ILE A 39 -12.53 -15.07 -10.27
CA ILE A 39 -11.38 -14.17 -10.14
C ILE A 39 -10.15 -14.91 -10.62
N SER A 40 -9.53 -14.39 -11.67
CA SER A 40 -8.29 -14.97 -12.13
C SER A 40 -7.16 -14.62 -11.14
N ASN A 41 -6.31 -15.61 -10.84
CA ASN A 41 -5.04 -15.36 -10.16
C ASN A 41 -4.23 -14.25 -10.86
N GLU A 42 -4.45 -14.07 -12.16
CA GLU A 42 -3.79 -13.09 -13.02
C GLU A 42 -4.18 -11.63 -12.68
N GLU A 43 -5.47 -11.33 -12.51
CA GLU A 43 -5.94 -10.02 -12.04
C GLU A 43 -5.36 -9.70 -10.66
N TYR A 44 -5.38 -10.69 -9.75
CA TYR A 44 -4.79 -10.55 -8.44
C TYR A 44 -3.30 -10.19 -8.51
N TYR A 45 -2.53 -10.93 -9.34
CA TYR A 45 -1.09 -10.69 -9.50
C TYR A 45 -0.79 -9.34 -10.14
N LEU A 46 -1.61 -8.89 -11.09
CA LEU A 46 -1.48 -7.56 -11.70
C LEU A 46 -1.64 -6.45 -10.64
N TYR A 47 -2.65 -6.55 -9.76
CA TYR A 47 -2.84 -5.58 -8.69
C TYR A 47 -1.73 -5.60 -7.63
N SER A 48 -1.31 -6.79 -7.17
CA SER A 48 -0.14 -6.92 -6.27
C SER A 48 1.12 -6.32 -6.91
N SER A 49 1.31 -6.49 -8.22
CA SER A 49 2.41 -5.89 -8.98
C SER A 49 2.32 -4.35 -9.01
N VAL A 50 1.14 -3.79 -9.24
CA VAL A 50 0.92 -2.33 -9.20
C VAL A 50 1.23 -1.75 -7.82
N LEU A 51 0.78 -2.38 -6.74
CA LEU A 51 1.09 -1.94 -5.37
C LEU A 51 2.59 -1.99 -5.07
N LYS A 52 3.28 -3.06 -5.52
CA LYS A 52 4.75 -3.18 -5.41
C LYS A 52 5.47 -2.05 -6.16
N ASN A 53 4.99 -1.69 -7.35
CA ASN A 53 5.54 -0.61 -8.14
C ASN A 53 5.35 0.75 -7.45
N TYR A 54 4.17 1.04 -6.91
CA TYR A 54 3.93 2.27 -6.15
C TYR A 54 4.80 2.37 -4.90
N ASN A 55 4.93 1.27 -4.14
CA ASN A 55 5.79 1.23 -2.97
C ASN A 55 7.27 1.45 -3.34
N SER A 56 7.74 0.83 -4.42
CA SER A 56 9.11 1.04 -4.92
C SER A 56 9.34 2.48 -5.35
N LEU A 57 8.42 3.06 -6.11
CA LEU A 57 8.48 4.46 -6.55
C LEU A 57 8.49 5.42 -5.36
N GLY A 58 7.61 5.22 -4.37
CA GLY A 58 7.56 6.01 -3.15
C GLY A 58 8.88 5.97 -2.37
N ASN A 59 9.45 4.78 -2.18
CA ASN A 59 10.75 4.62 -1.51
C ASN A 59 11.92 5.24 -2.30
N GLN A 60 11.92 5.12 -3.62
CA GLN A 60 12.95 5.78 -4.46
C GLN A 60 12.84 7.30 -4.37
N LEU A 61 11.62 7.86 -4.42
CA LEU A 61 11.40 9.29 -4.26
C LEU A 61 11.81 9.75 -2.86
N LEU A 62 11.49 9.00 -1.81
CA LEU A 62 11.89 9.31 -0.43
C LEU A 62 13.41 9.27 -0.25
N ASN A 63 14.08 8.23 -0.75
CA ASN A 63 15.54 8.07 -0.63
C ASN A 63 16.33 9.10 -1.45
N ASN A 64 15.82 9.47 -2.63
CA ASN A 64 16.43 10.51 -3.46
C ASN A 64 16.28 11.91 -2.86
N TRP A 65 15.44 12.06 -1.83
CA TRP A 65 15.16 13.32 -1.17
C TRP A 65 15.80 13.30 0.21
N GLU A 66 17.04 13.83 0.29
CA GLU A 66 17.86 13.96 1.51
C GLU A 66 16.99 14.14 2.77
N THR A 67 16.79 13.01 3.45
CA THR A 67 15.86 12.73 4.56
C THR A 67 15.43 13.97 5.35
N LEU A 68 14.39 14.63 4.87
CA LEU A 68 13.52 15.40 5.73
C LEU A 68 12.76 14.38 6.58
N LYS A 69 12.85 14.56 7.90
CA LYS A 69 12.28 13.71 8.96
C LYS A 69 10.75 13.61 8.88
N PHE A 70 10.25 12.97 7.83
CA PHE A 70 8.83 12.68 7.65
C PHE A 70 8.58 11.28 8.17
N ASP A 71 8.65 11.14 9.49
CA ASP A 71 8.49 9.86 10.18
C ASP A 71 7.15 9.21 9.81
N ASP A 72 6.09 9.98 9.57
CA ASP A 72 4.78 9.46 9.14
C ASP A 72 4.81 8.86 7.72
N ILE A 73 5.53 9.46 6.76
CA ILE A 73 5.62 8.96 5.37
C ILE A 73 6.58 7.76 5.29
N ASP A 74 7.71 7.83 5.97
CA ASP A 74 8.67 6.71 6.02
C ASP A 74 8.06 5.49 6.72
N ALA A 75 7.37 5.71 7.84
CA ALA A 75 6.62 4.67 8.53
C ALA A 75 5.50 4.10 7.64
N PHE A 76 4.83 4.95 6.86
CA PHE A 76 3.80 4.51 5.92
C PHE A 76 4.36 3.56 4.86
N PHE A 77 5.42 3.90 4.14
CA PHE A 77 6.01 3.03 3.11
C PHE A 77 6.63 1.76 3.68
N THR A 78 7.23 1.83 4.88
CA THR A 78 7.70 0.65 5.61
C THR A 78 6.55 -0.31 5.92
N LYS A 79 5.42 0.23 6.37
CA LYS A 79 4.25 -0.56 6.75
C LYS A 79 3.47 -1.08 5.55
N LEU A 80 3.40 -0.32 4.46
CA LEU A 80 2.89 -0.76 3.16
C LEU A 80 3.69 -1.94 2.61
N SER A 81 5.02 -1.89 2.69
CA SER A 81 5.90 -3.00 2.30
C SER A 81 5.55 -4.29 3.07
N THR A 82 5.24 -4.14 4.36
CA THR A 82 4.80 -5.26 5.20
C THR A 82 3.42 -5.76 4.79
N TYR A 83 2.46 -4.88 4.55
CA TYR A 83 1.11 -5.23 4.08
C TYR A 83 1.18 -6.05 2.79
N ILE A 84 1.91 -5.58 1.77
CA ILE A 84 2.10 -6.28 0.49
C ILE A 84 2.64 -7.70 0.68
N LYS A 85 3.59 -7.90 1.61
CA LYS A 85 4.14 -9.22 1.92
C LYS A 85 3.10 -10.17 2.54
N TYR A 86 2.29 -9.68 3.46
CA TYR A 86 1.27 -10.51 4.11
C TYR A 86 0.06 -10.75 3.21
N LEU A 87 -0.24 -9.80 2.32
CA LEU A 87 -1.20 -9.95 1.25
C LEU A 87 -0.75 -11.10 0.32
N ASP A 88 0.53 -11.11 -0.10
CA ASP A 88 1.14 -12.20 -0.87
C ASP A 88 1.05 -13.58 -0.17
N LEU A 89 1.13 -13.62 1.17
CA LEU A 89 1.00 -14.84 1.96
C LEU A 89 -0.45 -15.32 2.05
N PHE A 90 -1.39 -14.40 2.29
CA PHE A 90 -2.81 -14.72 2.40
C PHE A 90 -3.36 -15.38 1.14
N ILE A 91 -2.94 -14.96 -0.06
CA ILE A 91 -3.39 -15.60 -1.31
C ILE A 91 -2.94 -17.05 -1.39
N LYS A 92 -1.69 -17.30 -0.99
CA LYS A 92 -1.09 -18.63 -1.05
C LYS A 92 -1.75 -19.55 -0.04
N GLU A 93 -2.13 -19.00 1.12
CA GLU A 93 -2.69 -19.72 2.24
C GLU A 93 -3.81 -18.89 2.92
N PRO A 94 -5.05 -18.96 2.41
CA PRO A 94 -6.15 -18.10 2.86
C PRO A 94 -6.79 -18.63 4.16
N THR A 95 -6.03 -18.56 5.24
CA THR A 95 -6.48 -18.95 6.58
C THR A 95 -7.07 -17.77 7.34
N ILE A 96 -7.96 -18.04 8.30
CA ILE A 96 -8.51 -17.02 9.22
C ILE A 96 -7.38 -16.29 9.96
N GLU A 97 -6.34 -17.01 10.36
CA GLU A 97 -5.18 -16.42 11.03
C GLU A 97 -4.44 -15.42 10.13
N ASN A 98 -4.18 -15.79 8.86
CA ASN A 98 -3.53 -14.90 7.91
C ASN A 98 -4.40 -13.70 7.57
N GLN A 99 -5.73 -13.88 7.50
CA GLN A 99 -6.68 -12.79 7.33
C GLN A 99 -6.62 -11.79 8.51
N LEU A 100 -6.72 -12.28 9.76
CA LEU A 100 -6.66 -11.42 10.95
C LEU A 100 -5.33 -10.65 11.04
N ARG A 101 -4.21 -11.30 10.68
CA ARG A 101 -2.90 -10.65 10.60
C ARG A 101 -2.88 -9.55 9.53
N LEU A 102 -3.42 -9.82 8.34
CA LEU A 102 -3.50 -8.85 7.25
C LEU A 102 -4.35 -7.63 7.64
N THR A 103 -5.53 -7.84 8.22
CA THR A 103 -6.42 -6.78 8.70
C THR A 103 -5.75 -5.90 9.76
N SER A 104 -5.04 -6.50 10.73
CA SER A 104 -4.32 -5.75 11.76
C SER A 104 -3.23 -4.83 11.17
N ILE A 105 -2.52 -5.30 10.15
CA ILE A 105 -1.50 -4.50 9.46
C ILE A 105 -2.16 -3.36 8.68
N TYR A 106 -3.28 -3.64 8.00
CA TYR A 106 -4.06 -2.65 7.27
C TYR A 106 -4.55 -1.52 8.19
N ASP A 107 -5.20 -1.85 9.31
CA ASP A 107 -5.72 -0.86 10.26
C ASP A 107 -4.62 0.09 10.74
N SER A 108 -3.43 -0.45 10.96
CA SER A 108 -2.31 0.37 11.37
C SER A 108 -1.70 1.19 10.22
N LEU A 109 -1.80 0.73 8.97
CA LEU A 109 -1.38 1.49 7.79
C LEU A 109 -2.36 2.65 7.54
N ASP A 110 -3.67 2.41 7.65
CA ASP A 110 -4.70 3.45 7.48
C ASP A 110 -4.57 4.56 8.53
N LYS A 111 -4.26 4.20 9.79
CA LYS A 111 -3.96 5.18 10.85
C LYS A 111 -2.76 6.08 10.53
N LEU A 112 -1.76 5.58 9.81
CA LEU A 112 -0.63 6.39 9.35
C LEU A 112 -1.05 7.30 8.20
N ASN A 113 -1.83 6.78 7.25
CA ASN A 113 -2.34 7.58 6.13
C ASN A 113 -3.18 8.78 6.59
N GLN A 114 -3.98 8.63 7.65
CA GLN A 114 -4.77 9.73 8.22
C GLN A 114 -3.93 10.88 8.79
N ARG A 115 -2.62 10.67 9.00
CA ARG A 115 -1.68 11.67 9.51
C ARG A 115 -0.91 12.40 8.39
N ILE A 116 -1.10 12.03 7.12
CA ILE A 116 -0.37 12.49 5.92
C ILE A 116 -1.21 13.43 5.03
#